data_AF-X1SDT5-F1
#
_entry.id   AF-X1SDT5-F1
#
_cell.length_a   1.000
_cell.length_b   1.000
_cell.length_c   1.000
_cell.angle_alpha   90.00
_cell.angle_beta   90.00
_cell.angle_gamma   90.00
#
_symmetry.space_group_name_H-M   'P 1'
#
loop_
_entity.id
_entity.type
_entity.pdbx_description
1 polymer ?
#
loop_
_entity_poly.entity_id
_entity_poly.type
_entity_poly.pdbx_seq_one_letter_code
_entity_poly.pdbx_strand_id
1 'polypeptide(L)'
;RPEFALELESALSSIPGTKVVIIDSCYSGGFMGKGKEEIQIPKEELESFNYEVINVFSQTEYKGLLTTNEYKVLTSCHYYQQCMELSPVTPGDFDPFGVFTMAVCAGCGYYGNYPADMNLDNKVSLQEAYLYVKDWVFYYGVDQDVQVYPNNSTFTIIEY
;
A
#
# COMPACT_ATOMS: atom_id res chain seq x y z
N ARG A 1 4.49 -0.01 17.10
CA ARG A 1 5.38 1.09 17.56
C ARG A 1 5.25 2.30 16.61
N PRO A 2 4.67 3.43 17.08
CA PRO A 2 4.33 4.60 16.26
C PRO A 2 5.51 5.35 15.60
N GLU A 3 6.69 5.26 16.21
CA GLU A 3 7.89 6.04 15.85
C GLU A 3 8.34 5.84 14.39
N PHE A 4 8.17 4.65 13.82
CA PHE A 4 8.66 4.34 12.48
C PHE A 4 7.90 5.06 11.35
N ALA A 5 6.58 5.25 11.50
CA ALA A 5 5.80 5.96 10.49
C ALA A 5 6.13 7.45 10.47
N LEU A 6 6.42 8.03 11.63
CA LEU A 6 6.90 9.40 11.77
C LEU A 6 8.32 9.56 11.23
N GLU A 7 9.21 8.60 11.44
CA GLU A 7 10.54 8.60 10.84
C GLU A 7 10.47 8.51 9.31
N LEU A 8 9.59 7.66 8.77
CA LEU A 8 9.36 7.55 7.34
C LEU A 8 8.76 8.84 6.76
N GLU A 9 7.75 9.43 7.39
CA GLU A 9 7.20 10.73 6.97
C GLU A 9 8.28 11.81 7.03
N SER A 10 9.05 11.88 8.12
CA SER A 10 10.11 12.87 8.28
C SER A 10 11.14 12.76 7.15
N ALA A 11 11.59 11.54 6.84
CA ALA A 11 12.49 11.28 5.74
C ALA A 11 11.90 11.70 4.38
N LEU A 12 10.65 11.31 4.10
CA LEU A 12 9.98 11.61 2.84
C LEU A 12 9.56 13.08 2.70
N SER A 13 9.33 13.77 3.81
CA SER A 13 8.86 15.16 3.83
C SER A 13 9.91 16.14 3.31
N SER A 14 11.19 15.75 3.39
CA SER A 14 12.30 16.50 2.82
C SER A 14 12.34 16.45 1.28
N ILE A 15 11.58 15.53 0.67
CA ILE A 15 11.54 15.32 -0.78
C ILE A 15 10.39 16.17 -1.37
N PRO A 16 10.69 17.15 -2.25
CA PRO A 16 9.67 17.97 -2.87
C PRO A 16 8.78 17.18 -3.84
N GLY A 17 7.51 17.58 -3.94
CA GLY A 17 6.55 17.02 -4.90
C GLY A 17 5.60 15.98 -4.30
N THR A 18 4.86 15.29 -5.18
CA THR A 18 3.95 14.21 -4.80
C THR A 18 4.74 12.91 -4.62
N LYS A 19 4.49 12.21 -3.51
CA LYS A 19 5.14 10.95 -3.15
C LYS A 19 4.13 9.81 -3.32
N VAL A 20 4.47 8.82 -4.13
CA VAL A 20 3.73 7.54 -4.20
C VAL A 20 4.47 6.50 -3.38
N VAL A 21 3.80 5.94 -2.39
CA VAL A 21 4.34 4.97 -1.43
C VAL A 21 3.56 3.67 -1.54
N ILE A 22 4.22 2.61 -1.99
CA ILE A 22 3.64 1.27 -2.15
C ILE A 22 4.31 0.36 -1.13
N ILE A 23 3.53 -0.28 -0.25
CA ILE A 23 4.04 -1.06 0.89
C ILE A 23 3.49 -2.48 0.82
N ASP A 24 4.37 -3.44 0.51
CA ASP A 24 4.11 -4.87 0.64
C ASP A 24 4.84 -5.44 1.87
N SER A 25 4.10 -5.69 2.94
CA SER A 25 4.64 -6.25 4.18
C SER A 25 3.53 -6.77 5.06
N CYS A 26 3.72 -7.88 5.79
CA CYS A 26 2.75 -8.28 6.82
C CYS A 26 2.46 -7.13 7.77
N TYR A 27 1.19 -6.97 8.11
CA TYR A 27 0.71 -5.80 8.83
C TYR A 27 1.11 -4.53 8.06
N SER A 28 1.02 -4.44 6.72
CA SER A 28 1.43 -3.22 6.01
C SER A 28 0.54 -2.03 6.37
N GLY A 29 -0.71 -2.30 6.77
CA GLY A 29 -1.56 -1.30 7.43
C GLY A 29 -1.09 -0.97 8.85
N GLY A 30 -0.13 -1.71 9.38
CA GLY A 30 0.45 -1.66 10.73
C GLY A 30 1.98 -1.80 10.72
N PHE A 31 2.68 -1.36 9.65
CA PHE A 31 4.13 -1.32 9.52
C PHE A 31 4.55 0.04 10.11
N MET A 32 4.13 0.38 11.33
CA MET A 32 4.69 0.02 12.66
C MET A 32 5.79 -1.03 12.75
N GLY A 33 6.88 -0.63 13.41
CA GLY A 33 8.02 -1.47 13.73
C GLY A 33 7.76 -2.63 14.70
N LYS A 34 8.00 -3.85 14.16
CA LYS A 34 8.80 -5.03 14.57
C LYS A 34 9.02 -5.40 16.05
N GLY A 35 8.95 -6.71 16.30
CA GLY A 35 9.87 -7.42 17.21
C GLY A 35 9.26 -8.65 17.90
N LYS A 36 9.64 -9.84 17.42
CA LYS A 36 9.42 -11.18 17.99
C LYS A 36 8.97 -11.24 19.47
N GLU A 37 7.73 -11.70 19.65
CA GLU A 37 7.26 -12.78 20.51
C GLU A 37 5.75 -12.58 20.68
N GLU A 38 4.99 -13.66 20.83
CA GLU A 38 3.54 -13.66 20.98
C GLU A 38 3.13 -12.82 22.20
N ILE A 39 2.89 -11.52 21.99
CA ILE A 39 2.27 -10.67 22.99
C ILE A 39 0.93 -10.23 22.38
N GLN A 40 -0.15 -10.63 23.06
CA GLN A 40 -1.50 -10.14 22.79
C GLN A 40 -1.53 -8.63 23.03
N ILE A 41 -1.26 -7.85 21.98
CA ILE A 41 -1.43 -6.40 22.01
C ILE A 41 -2.94 -6.13 22.02
N PRO A 42 -3.48 -5.36 22.98
CA PRO A 42 -4.90 -5.05 23.06
C PRO A 42 -5.36 -4.36 21.77
N LYS A 43 -6.52 -4.78 21.26
CA LYS A 43 -7.13 -4.29 20.01
C LYS A 43 -7.23 -2.75 19.94
N GLU A 44 -7.44 -2.11 21.09
CA GLU A 44 -7.55 -0.65 21.25
C GLU A 44 -6.22 0.09 20.95
N GLU A 45 -5.07 -0.51 21.26
CA GLU A 45 -3.73 0.06 20.95
C GLU A 45 -3.40 -0.04 19.46
N LEU A 46 -3.91 -1.09 18.80
CA LEU A 46 -3.76 -1.28 17.36
C LEU A 46 -4.71 -0.38 16.55
N GLU A 47 -5.91 -0.10 17.08
CA GLU A 47 -6.86 0.86 16.51
C GLU A 47 -6.34 2.31 16.55
N SER A 48 -5.58 2.69 17.58
CA SER A 48 -4.97 4.03 17.71
C SER A 48 -3.89 4.32 16.65
N PHE A 49 -3.08 3.33 16.26
CA PHE A 49 -2.01 3.56 15.29
C PHE A 49 -2.51 3.68 13.84
N ASN A 50 -3.56 2.94 13.49
CA ASN A 50 -4.14 3.00 12.15
C ASN A 50 -4.76 4.38 11.88
N TYR A 51 -5.31 5.00 12.95
CA TYR A 51 -5.65 6.41 12.92
C TYR A 51 -4.38 7.22 12.65
N GLU A 52 -3.27 7.01 13.36
CA GLU A 52 -2.04 7.82 13.23
C GLU A 52 -1.33 7.83 11.87
N VAL A 53 -1.27 6.77 11.07
CA VAL A 53 -0.55 6.83 9.76
C VAL A 53 -1.38 7.56 8.71
N ILE A 54 -2.66 7.18 8.58
CA ILE A 54 -3.58 7.92 7.72
C ILE A 54 -3.67 9.35 8.24
N ASN A 55 -3.75 9.59 9.56
CA ASN A 55 -3.76 10.93 10.17
C ASN A 55 -2.44 11.67 9.92
N VAL A 56 -1.26 11.08 10.05
CA VAL A 56 0.05 11.73 9.77
C VAL A 56 0.15 12.12 8.30
N PHE A 57 -0.23 11.23 7.39
CA PHE A 57 -0.20 11.51 5.95
C PHE A 57 -1.45 12.28 5.45
N SER A 58 -2.49 12.45 6.28
CA SER A 58 -3.71 13.23 5.99
C SER A 58 -3.85 14.55 6.73
N GLN A 59 -3.06 14.78 7.78
CA GLN A 59 -3.07 16.00 8.55
C GLN A 59 -2.43 17.12 7.73
N THR A 60 -3.31 17.96 7.18
CA THR A 60 -2.98 19.23 6.54
C THR A 60 -2.64 20.34 7.56
N GLU A 61 -2.85 20.12 8.87
CA GLU A 61 -2.87 21.20 9.85
C GLU A 61 -1.51 21.60 10.45
N TYR A 62 -0.45 20.79 10.34
CA TYR A 62 0.85 21.10 10.95
C TYR A 62 1.91 21.71 10.02
N LYS A 63 1.63 21.89 8.73
CA LYS A 63 2.56 22.56 7.78
C LYS A 63 1.79 23.64 7.02
N GLY A 64 2.00 24.88 7.44
CA GLY A 64 1.19 26.05 7.11
C GLY A 64 0.82 26.19 5.62
N LEU A 65 -0.48 26.44 5.39
CA LEU A 65 -1.09 27.16 4.26
C LEU A 65 -0.69 26.83 2.81
N LEU A 66 0.15 25.84 2.51
CA LEU A 66 0.59 25.54 1.13
C LEU A 66 0.71 24.07 0.74
N THR A 67 0.48 23.09 1.62
CA THR A 67 0.58 21.66 1.24
C THR A 67 -0.80 21.07 0.96
N THR A 68 -1.10 20.85 -0.32
CA THR A 68 -2.10 19.86 -0.73
C THR A 68 -1.64 18.48 -0.24
N ASN A 69 -2.53 17.50 -0.22
CA ASN A 69 -2.26 16.15 0.25
C ASN A 69 -1.18 15.45 -0.62
N GLU A 70 0.10 15.60 -0.25
CA GLU A 70 1.28 15.27 -1.07
C GLU A 70 1.54 13.77 -1.20
N TYR A 71 0.91 12.95 -0.36
CA TYR A 71 1.14 11.51 -0.32
C TYR A 71 0.03 10.74 -1.05
N LYS A 72 0.45 9.66 -1.69
CA LYS A 72 -0.38 8.68 -2.39
C LYS A 72 0.10 7.32 -1.91
N VAL A 73 -0.72 6.59 -1.16
CA VAL A 73 -0.29 5.40 -0.45
C VAL A 73 -1.14 4.21 -0.89
N LEU A 74 -0.50 3.07 -1.12
CA LEU A 74 -1.14 1.78 -1.39
C LEU A 74 -0.47 0.72 -0.50
N THR A 75 -1.23 0.01 0.33
CA THR A 75 -0.69 -1.01 1.25
C THR A 75 -1.32 -2.37 1.04
N SER A 76 -0.54 -3.43 1.21
CA SER A 76 -0.91 -4.83 0.92
C SER A 76 -1.98 -5.49 1.80
N CYS A 77 -2.23 -4.98 3.01
CA CYS A 77 -3.18 -5.52 3.97
C CYS A 77 -3.48 -4.50 5.09
N HIS A 78 -4.49 -4.79 5.91
CA HIS A 78 -4.78 -4.04 7.12
C HIS A 78 -3.75 -4.30 8.24
N TYR A 79 -3.79 -3.50 9.32
CA TYR A 79 -2.78 -3.56 10.39
C TYR A 79 -2.70 -4.87 11.16
N TYR A 80 -3.72 -5.72 11.11
CA TYR A 80 -3.79 -6.99 11.85
C TYR A 80 -3.65 -8.22 10.94
N GLN A 81 -3.55 -8.01 9.63
CA GLN A 81 -3.47 -9.07 8.64
C GLN A 81 -2.03 -9.37 8.24
N GLN A 82 -1.74 -10.63 7.95
CA GLN A 82 -0.48 -11.04 7.33
C GLN A 82 -0.58 -10.93 5.81
N CYS A 83 0.57 -10.80 5.16
CA CYS A 83 0.67 -10.83 3.71
C CYS A 83 1.01 -12.24 3.23
N MET A 84 0.52 -12.58 2.05
CA MET A 84 0.78 -13.89 1.45
C MET A 84 1.81 -13.78 0.34
N GLU A 85 2.68 -14.78 0.34
CA GLU A 85 3.60 -15.08 -0.74
C GLU A 85 3.15 -16.37 -1.42
N LEU A 86 3.15 -16.40 -2.75
CA LEU A 86 2.90 -17.61 -3.51
C LEU A 86 4.24 -18.18 -3.95
N SER A 87 4.50 -19.41 -3.53
CA SER A 87 5.62 -20.23 -4.00
C SER A 87 5.19 -21.12 -5.16
N PRO A 88 6.10 -21.46 -6.09
CA PRO A 88 5.78 -22.38 -7.17
C PRO A 88 5.45 -23.77 -6.62
N VAL A 89 4.46 -24.43 -7.22
CA VAL A 89 4.12 -25.83 -6.88
C VAL A 89 5.22 -26.79 -7.34
N THR A 90 5.85 -26.50 -8.49
CA THR A 90 7.02 -27.23 -8.99
C THR A 90 8.29 -26.42 -8.73
N PRO A 91 9.32 -26.98 -8.06
CA PRO A 91 10.59 -26.27 -7.87
C PRO A 91 11.19 -25.80 -9.21
N GLY A 92 11.38 -24.50 -9.36
CA GLY A 92 11.98 -23.89 -10.55
C GLY A 92 10.99 -23.31 -11.58
N ASP A 93 9.67 -23.41 -11.38
CA ASP A 93 8.68 -22.81 -12.29
C ASP A 93 8.71 -21.28 -12.28
N PHE A 94 8.81 -20.67 -11.09
CA PHE A 94 9.00 -19.23 -10.89
C PHE A 94 9.54 -18.94 -9.49
N ASP A 95 10.18 -17.79 -9.30
CA ASP A 95 10.58 -17.34 -7.97
C ASP A 95 9.35 -16.92 -7.15
N PRO A 96 9.27 -17.28 -5.85
CA PRO A 96 8.17 -16.87 -5.00
C PRO A 96 7.94 -15.35 -5.02
N PHE A 97 6.68 -14.93 -4.97
CA PHE A 97 6.32 -13.52 -5.01
C PHE A 97 5.18 -13.18 -4.05
N GLY A 98 5.20 -11.96 -3.52
CA GLY A 98 4.08 -11.39 -2.76
C GLY A 98 2.87 -11.20 -3.67
N VAL A 99 1.69 -11.68 -3.25
CA VAL A 99 0.45 -11.60 -4.04
C VAL A 99 0.13 -10.15 -4.40
N PHE A 100 0.31 -9.24 -3.45
CA PHE A 100 0.09 -7.81 -3.65
C PHE A 100 1.08 -7.22 -4.66
N THR A 101 2.39 -7.42 -4.47
CA THR A 101 3.41 -6.90 -5.41
C THR A 101 3.18 -7.42 -6.83
N MET A 102 2.88 -8.72 -7.00
CA MET A 102 2.58 -9.28 -8.31
C MET A 102 1.35 -8.64 -8.93
N ALA A 103 0.28 -8.41 -8.16
CA ALA A 103 -0.91 -7.74 -8.66
C ALA A 103 -0.61 -6.30 -9.11
N VAL A 104 0.19 -5.55 -8.36
CA VAL A 104 0.63 -4.19 -8.75
C VAL A 104 1.40 -4.26 -10.07
N CYS A 105 2.41 -5.13 -10.17
CA CYS A 105 3.22 -5.28 -11.38
C CYS A 105 2.39 -5.71 -12.59
N ALA A 106 1.53 -6.72 -12.44
CA ALA A 106 0.67 -7.24 -13.49
C ALA A 106 -0.32 -6.17 -13.98
N GLY A 107 -0.95 -5.44 -13.05
CA GLY A 107 -1.85 -4.33 -13.36
C GLY A 107 -1.18 -3.20 -14.13
N CYS A 108 0.09 -2.95 -13.81
CA CYS A 108 0.85 -1.79 -14.26
C CYS A 108 1.82 -2.04 -15.42
N GLY A 109 1.66 -3.12 -16.19
CA GLY A 109 2.43 -3.29 -17.43
C GLY A 109 3.46 -4.41 -17.47
N TYR A 110 3.65 -5.19 -16.40
CA TYR A 110 4.73 -6.21 -16.36
C TYR A 110 4.64 -7.22 -17.51
N TYR A 111 3.44 -7.58 -17.95
CA TYR A 111 3.21 -8.52 -19.06
C TYR A 111 3.03 -7.82 -20.43
N GLY A 112 3.39 -6.54 -20.54
CA GLY A 112 3.27 -5.75 -21.78
C GLY A 112 1.85 -5.22 -22.05
N ASN A 113 0.92 -5.43 -21.12
CA ASN A 113 -0.43 -4.87 -21.11
C ASN A 113 -0.72 -4.22 -19.75
N TYR A 114 -1.67 -3.28 -19.72
CA TYR A 114 -1.98 -2.45 -18.55
C TYR A 114 -3.42 -2.70 -18.08
N PRO A 115 -3.75 -3.89 -17.56
CA PRO A 115 -5.13 -4.25 -17.23
C PRO A 115 -5.70 -3.48 -16.03
N ALA A 116 -4.88 -2.71 -15.30
CA ALA A 116 -5.39 -1.76 -14.30
C ALA A 116 -5.95 -0.48 -14.94
N ASP A 117 -5.57 -0.13 -16.18
CA ASP A 117 -6.15 1.01 -16.92
C ASP A 117 -7.59 0.65 -17.33
N MET A 118 -8.54 0.96 -16.45
CA MET A 118 -9.94 0.56 -16.61
C MET A 118 -10.71 1.53 -17.52
N ASN A 119 -10.25 2.78 -17.61
CA ASN A 119 -10.88 3.81 -18.42
C ASN A 119 -10.28 3.92 -19.85
N LEU A 120 -9.19 3.19 -20.12
CA LEU A 120 -8.45 3.12 -21.39
C LEU A 120 -7.89 4.49 -21.84
N ASP A 121 -7.41 5.29 -20.88
CA ASP A 121 -6.83 6.62 -21.15
C ASP A 121 -5.30 6.61 -21.30
N ASN A 122 -4.69 5.42 -21.40
CA ASN A 122 -3.25 5.18 -21.46
C ASN A 122 -2.50 5.58 -20.18
N LYS A 123 -3.21 5.61 -19.06
CA LYS A 123 -2.66 5.91 -17.74
C LYS A 123 -3.24 4.92 -16.74
N VAL A 124 -2.47 4.65 -15.70
CA VAL A 124 -2.99 3.95 -14.52
C VAL A 124 -2.98 4.94 -13.37
N SER A 125 -4.16 5.28 -12.87
CA SER A 125 -4.32 6.07 -11.64
C SER A 125 -4.11 5.21 -10.39
N LEU A 126 -3.84 5.86 -9.26
CA LEU A 126 -3.75 5.19 -7.96
C LEU A 126 -5.04 4.43 -7.64
N GLN A 127 -6.21 4.99 -7.94
CA GLN A 127 -7.49 4.35 -7.71
C GLN A 127 -7.66 3.09 -8.57
N GLU A 128 -7.27 3.16 -9.84
CA GLU A 128 -7.30 2.02 -10.76
C GLU A 128 -6.39 0.89 -10.32
N ALA A 129 -5.15 1.21 -9.96
CA ALA A 129 -4.23 0.23 -9.38
C ALA A 129 -4.79 -0.39 -8.10
N TYR A 130 -5.37 0.42 -7.20
CA TYR A 130 -6.00 -0.08 -5.98
C TYR A 130 -7.14 -1.07 -6.27
N LEU A 131 -8.06 -0.72 -7.16
CA LEU A 131 -9.20 -1.57 -7.50
C LEU A 131 -8.74 -2.89 -8.13
N TYR A 132 -7.79 -2.81 -9.07
CA TYR A 132 -7.22 -3.99 -9.72
C TYR A 132 -6.56 -4.94 -8.71
N VAL A 133 -5.73 -4.39 -7.82
CA VAL A 133 -5.02 -5.18 -6.82
C VAL A 133 -5.98 -5.80 -5.81
N LYS A 134 -7.02 -5.07 -5.41
CA LYS A 134 -8.07 -5.59 -4.53
C LYS A 134 -8.82 -6.77 -5.16
N ASP A 135 -9.21 -6.65 -6.43
CA ASP A 135 -9.89 -7.73 -7.16
C ASP A 135 -8.99 -8.95 -7.35
N TRP A 136 -7.70 -8.73 -7.62
CA TRP A 136 -6.70 -9.79 -7.73
C TRP A 136 -6.52 -10.55 -6.42
N VAL A 137 -6.33 -9.85 -5.30
CA VAL A 137 -6.19 -10.47 -3.97
C VAL A 137 -7.44 -11.30 -3.61
N PHE A 138 -8.63 -10.76 -3.90
CA PHE A 138 -9.88 -11.48 -3.72
C PHE A 138 -9.96 -12.74 -4.58
N TYR A 139 -9.54 -12.67 -5.85
CA TYR A 139 -9.54 -13.82 -6.77
C TYR A 139 -8.66 -14.98 -6.27
N TYR A 140 -7.51 -14.67 -5.67
CA TYR A 140 -6.62 -15.68 -5.07
C TYR A 140 -7.11 -16.23 -3.73
N GLY A 141 -8.24 -15.74 -3.21
CA GLY A 141 -8.84 -16.21 -1.95
C GLY A 141 -7.98 -15.92 -0.73
N VAL A 142 -7.18 -14.85 -0.79
CA VAL A 142 -6.26 -14.47 0.27
C VAL A 142 -6.91 -13.46 1.20
N ASP A 143 -6.78 -13.66 2.51
CA ASP A 143 -7.23 -12.73 3.55
C ASP A 143 -6.26 -11.54 3.70
N GLN A 144 -6.37 -10.59 2.78
CA GLN A 144 -5.56 -9.36 2.73
C GLN A 144 -6.42 -8.16 2.29
N ASP A 145 -6.70 -7.24 3.22
CA ASP A 145 -7.45 -6.02 2.90
C ASP A 145 -6.50 -4.91 2.43
N VAL A 146 -6.35 -4.78 1.12
CA VAL A 146 -5.60 -3.70 0.49
C VAL A 146 -6.15 -2.34 0.92
N GLN A 147 -5.29 -1.39 1.29
CA GLN A 147 -5.69 -0.03 1.67
C GLN A 147 -5.12 1.01 0.71
N VAL A 148 -5.84 2.11 0.53
CA VAL A 148 -5.42 3.21 -0.36
C VAL A 148 -5.64 4.57 0.31
N TYR A 149 -4.75 5.51 0.03
CA TYR A 149 -4.90 6.90 0.44
C TYR A 149 -4.36 7.88 -0.62
N PRO A 150 -5.09 8.98 -0.93
CA PRO A 150 -6.49 9.16 -0.64
C PRO A 150 -7.31 8.19 -1.49
N ASN A 151 -8.45 7.75 -0.95
CA ASN A 151 -9.42 6.99 -1.73
C ASN A 151 -9.92 7.82 -2.93
N ASN A 152 -10.19 7.17 -4.06
CA ASN A 152 -10.57 7.81 -5.33
C ASN A 152 -9.53 8.78 -5.91
N SER A 153 -8.24 8.58 -5.62
CA SER A 153 -7.20 9.42 -6.20
C SER A 153 -7.03 9.15 -7.70
N THR A 154 -7.23 10.19 -8.50
CA THR A 154 -6.96 10.20 -9.95
C THR A 154 -5.48 10.44 -10.27
N PHE A 155 -4.60 10.42 -9.27
CA PHE A 155 -3.17 10.65 -9.49
C PHE A 155 -2.58 9.51 -10.33
N THR A 156 -2.02 9.85 -11.47
CA THR A 156 -1.38 8.89 -12.37
C THR A 156 -0.09 8.36 -11.76
N ILE A 157 0.02 7.03 -11.66
CA ILE A 157 1.23 6.34 -11.20
C ILE A 157 2.04 5.73 -12.35
N ILE A 158 1.40 5.48 -13.51
CA ILE A 158 2.03 4.98 -14.73
C ILE A 158 1.40 5.67 -15.96
N GLU A 159 2.22 6.04 -16.93
CA GLU A 159 1.83 6.47 -18.29
C GLU A 159 2.57 5.60 -19.31
N TYR A 160 1.93 5.24 -20.42
CA TYR A 160 2.49 4.30 -21.40
C TYR A 160 2.07 4.58 -22.85
#